data_AF-A0A1I8CI56-F1
#
_entry.id   AF-A0A1I8CI56-F1
#
_cell.length_a   1.000
_cell.length_b   1.000
_cell.length_c   1.000
_cell.angle_alpha   90.00
_cell.angle_beta   90.00
_cell.angle_gamma   90.00
#
_symmetry.space_group_name_H-M   'P 1'
#
loop_
_entity.id
_entity.type
_entity.pdbx_description
1 polymer ?
#
loop_
_entity_poly.entity_id
_entity_poly.type
_entity_poly.pdbx_seq_one_letter_code
_entity_poly.pdbx_strand_id
1 'polypeptide(L)'
;MSASRISKLGATTTTKLVAPVISSNSIEARRRVLTVYKELQRLAPKFWFDYGLQDAPLSVFREVLKNQFTKNKHVQDIRVVDRMVEETKQHIVNIRYAFYNPDHVRNMLFRENVEPKSKDFLSNFFSGKQ
;
A
#
# COMPACT_ATOMS: atom_id res chain seq x y z
N MET A 1 18.58 -40.31 27.68
CA MET A 1 17.54 -39.49 27.02
C MET A 1 17.99 -38.03 27.05
N SER A 2 18.37 -37.48 25.89
CA SER A 2 19.11 -36.21 25.77
C SER A 2 18.17 -34.99 25.78
N ALA A 3 18.18 -34.24 26.87
CA ALA A 3 17.38 -33.02 27.09
C ALA A 3 17.90 -31.76 26.36
N SER A 4 18.56 -31.93 25.21
CA SER A 4 19.20 -30.83 24.48
C SER A 4 18.43 -30.33 23.24
N ARG A 5 17.28 -30.95 22.91
CA ARG A 5 16.48 -30.57 21.71
C ARG A 5 15.29 -29.65 21.98
N ILE A 6 14.94 -29.40 23.24
CA ILE A 6 13.70 -28.66 23.60
C ILE A 6 13.92 -27.13 23.63
N SER A 7 15.15 -26.66 23.81
CA SER A 7 15.43 -25.22 24.00
C SER A 7 15.32 -24.38 22.72
N LYS A 8 15.44 -24.98 21.52
CA LYS A 8 15.36 -24.22 20.25
C LYS A 8 13.93 -23.92 19.78
N LEU A 9 12.92 -24.65 20.25
CA LEU A 9 11.50 -24.41 19.94
C LEU A 9 10.89 -23.30 20.82
N GLY A 10 11.41 -23.11 22.03
CA GLY A 10 10.90 -22.09 22.97
C GLY A 10 11.29 -20.66 22.59
N ALA A 11 12.50 -20.46 22.06
CA ALA A 11 13.04 -19.13 21.77
C ALA A 11 12.37 -18.43 20.58
N THR A 12 11.79 -19.17 19.64
CA THR A 12 10.99 -18.60 18.53
C THR A 12 9.55 -18.29 18.93
N THR A 13 9.05 -18.88 20.02
CA THR A 13 7.65 -18.78 20.46
C THR A 13 7.41 -17.56 21.37
N THR A 14 8.48 -16.90 21.81
CA THR A 14 8.43 -15.70 22.66
C THR A 14 8.48 -14.38 21.88
N THR A 15 8.14 -14.35 20.59
CA THR A 15 7.59 -13.11 20.02
C THR A 15 6.22 -12.94 20.64
N LYS A 16 6.06 -11.93 21.53
CA LYS A 16 4.81 -11.55 22.21
C LYS A 16 3.59 -12.04 21.41
N LEU A 17 2.85 -13.02 21.93
CA LEU A 17 1.65 -13.56 21.29
C LEU A 17 0.64 -12.42 21.16
N VAL A 18 0.62 -11.74 20.01
CA VAL A 18 -0.36 -10.69 19.72
C VAL A 18 -1.46 -11.27 18.87
N ALA A 19 -2.70 -10.98 19.25
CA ALA A 19 -3.87 -11.40 18.48
C ALA A 19 -3.77 -10.87 17.03
N PRO A 20 -4.03 -11.73 16.02
CA PRO A 20 -4.16 -11.28 14.65
C PRO A 20 -5.40 -10.39 14.51
N VAL A 21 -5.39 -9.46 13.55
CA VAL A 21 -6.55 -8.59 13.29
C VAL A 21 -7.59 -9.34 12.47
N ILE A 22 -7.19 -9.86 11.31
CA ILE A 22 -8.04 -10.66 10.43
C ILE A 22 -7.30 -11.91 9.95
N SER A 23 -6.15 -11.73 9.31
CA SER A 23 -5.39 -12.84 8.71
C SER A 23 -4.58 -13.57 9.77
N SER A 24 -4.69 -14.89 9.79
CA SER A 24 -3.91 -15.73 10.72
C SER A 24 -2.53 -16.10 10.16
N ASN A 25 -2.36 -16.03 8.83
CA ASN A 25 -1.11 -16.36 8.15
C ASN A 25 -0.81 -15.43 6.97
N SER A 26 0.43 -15.45 6.49
CA SER A 26 0.89 -14.59 5.39
C SER A 26 0.25 -14.92 4.03
N ILE A 27 -0.15 -16.17 3.82
CA ILE A 27 -0.79 -16.63 2.58
C ILE A 27 -2.20 -16.03 2.47
N GLU A 28 -2.95 -16.01 3.57
CA GLU A 28 -4.26 -15.39 3.69
C GLU A 28 -4.17 -13.89 3.47
N ALA A 29 -3.23 -13.23 4.15
CA ALA A 29 -2.99 -11.80 3.96
C ALA A 29 -2.69 -11.47 2.49
N ARG A 30 -1.83 -12.27 1.83
CA ARG A 30 -1.52 -12.12 0.41
C ARG A 30 -2.76 -12.31 -0.47
N ARG A 31 -3.63 -13.28 -0.18
CA ARG A 31 -4.89 -13.47 -0.91
C ARG A 31 -5.78 -12.24 -0.78
N ARG A 32 -5.90 -11.67 0.42
CA ARG A 32 -6.70 -10.45 0.67
C ARG A 32 -6.17 -9.25 -0.11
N VAL A 33 -4.86 -9.03 -0.10
CA VAL A 33 -4.20 -7.98 -0.89
C VAL A 33 -4.53 -8.14 -2.38
N LEU A 34 -4.43 -9.37 -2.92
CA LEU A 34 -4.75 -9.64 -4.32
C LEU A 34 -6.24 -9.45 -4.65
N THR A 35 -7.13 -9.77 -3.72
CA THR A 35 -8.57 -9.53 -3.88
C THR A 35 -8.86 -8.05 -4.01
N VAL A 36 -8.36 -7.23 -3.08
CA VAL A 36 -8.58 -5.76 -3.12
C VAL A 36 -7.87 -5.12 -4.32
N TYR A 37 -6.68 -5.60 -4.68
CA TYR A 37 -6.01 -5.16 -5.91
C TYR A 37 -6.87 -5.42 -7.16
N LYS A 38 -7.45 -6.61 -7.29
CA LYS A 38 -8.33 -6.96 -8.41
C LYS A 38 -9.60 -6.11 -8.41
N GLU A 39 -10.19 -5.85 -7.25
CA GLU A 39 -11.35 -4.97 -7.13
C GLU A 39 -11.03 -3.55 -7.62
N LEU A 40 -9.93 -2.97 -7.14
CA LEU A 40 -9.49 -1.64 -7.56
C LEU A 40 -9.20 -1.57 -9.07
N GLN A 41 -8.56 -2.60 -9.63
CA GLN A 41 -8.26 -2.67 -11.07
C GLN A 41 -9.54 -2.80 -11.93
N ARG A 42 -10.60 -3.43 -11.41
CA ARG A 42 -11.92 -3.44 -12.07
C ARG A 42 -12.61 -2.07 -12.00
N LEU A 43 -12.46 -1.36 -10.89
CA LEU A 43 -12.99 0.00 -10.71
C LEU A 43 -12.22 1.04 -11.55
N ALA A 44 -10.95 0.77 -11.87
CA ALA A 44 -10.02 1.71 -12.48
C ALA A 44 -10.57 2.45 -13.73
N PRO A 45 -11.27 1.83 -14.70
CA PRO A 45 -11.80 2.56 -15.85
C PRO A 45 -12.86 3.61 -15.48
N LYS A 46 -13.78 3.26 -14.56
CA LYS A 46 -14.80 4.18 -14.06
C LYS A 46 -14.14 5.30 -13.25
N PHE A 47 -13.23 4.92 -12.35
CA PHE A 47 -12.46 5.86 -11.54
C PHE A 47 -11.69 6.87 -12.41
N TRP A 48 -10.96 6.37 -13.41
CA TRP A 48 -10.20 7.20 -14.37
C TRP A 48 -11.08 8.23 -15.08
N PHE A 49 -12.28 7.83 -15.50
CA PHE A 49 -13.22 8.70 -16.20
C PHE A 49 -13.88 9.72 -15.25
N ASP A 50 -14.43 9.25 -14.13
CA ASP A 50 -15.18 10.07 -13.18
C ASP A 50 -14.32 11.18 -12.54
N TYR A 51 -13.02 10.91 -12.36
CA TYR A 51 -12.09 11.82 -11.71
C TYR A 51 -11.30 12.70 -12.70
N GLY A 52 -11.63 12.67 -13.99
CA GLY A 52 -11.01 13.56 -14.97
C GLY A 52 -9.51 13.29 -15.18
N LEU A 53 -9.06 12.04 -15.10
CA LEU A 53 -7.63 11.67 -15.16
C LEU A 53 -7.18 11.26 -16.57
N GLN A 54 -7.87 11.73 -17.62
CA GLN A 54 -7.69 11.28 -19.00
C GLN A 54 -6.40 11.81 -19.66
N ASP A 55 -5.69 12.73 -19.03
CA ASP A 55 -4.38 13.21 -19.45
C ASP A 55 -3.32 12.09 -19.51
N ALA A 56 -3.51 11.01 -18.75
CA ALA A 56 -2.76 9.77 -18.91
C ALA A 56 -3.63 8.66 -19.51
N PRO A 57 -3.09 7.80 -20.39
CA PRO A 57 -3.83 6.66 -20.90
C PRO A 57 -4.15 5.67 -19.78
N LEU A 58 -5.30 4.98 -19.90
CA LEU A 58 -5.79 4.06 -18.87
C LEU A 58 -4.78 2.97 -18.48
N SER A 59 -3.93 2.52 -19.41
CA SER A 59 -2.84 1.57 -19.12
C SER A 59 -1.85 2.13 -18.10
N VAL A 60 -1.38 3.35 -18.31
CA VAL A 60 -0.47 4.07 -17.40
C VAL A 60 -1.15 4.31 -16.05
N PHE A 61 -2.43 4.67 -16.05
CA PHE A 61 -3.17 4.82 -14.80
C PHE A 61 -3.22 3.53 -13.97
N ARG A 62 -3.50 2.39 -14.61
CA ARG A 62 -3.48 1.07 -13.94
C ARG A 62 -2.11 0.71 -13.39
N GLU A 63 -1.04 1.11 -14.09
CA GLU A 63 0.34 0.96 -13.62
C GLU A 63 0.62 1.85 -12.40
N VAL A 64 0.15 3.09 -12.38
CA VAL A 64 0.26 3.98 -11.20
C VAL A 64 -0.40 3.35 -9.98
N LEU A 65 -1.61 2.79 -10.13
CA LEU A 65 -2.27 2.06 -9.06
C LEU A 65 -1.45 0.85 -8.60
N LYS A 66 -0.92 0.06 -9.54
CA LYS A 66 -0.02 -1.07 -9.22
C LYS A 66 1.24 -0.60 -8.47
N ASN A 67 1.82 0.53 -8.86
CA ASN A 67 3.00 1.09 -8.23
C ASN A 67 2.72 1.41 -6.75
N GLN A 68 1.54 1.94 -6.40
CA GLN A 68 1.16 2.17 -5.00
C GLN A 68 1.15 0.88 -4.16
N PHE A 69 0.69 -0.25 -4.71
CA PHE A 69 0.78 -1.54 -4.02
C PHE A 69 2.24 -1.99 -3.86
N THR A 70 3.06 -1.84 -4.91
CA THR A 70 4.46 -2.29 -4.86
C THR A 70 5.35 -1.44 -3.94
N LYS A 71 5.01 -0.17 -3.68
CA LYS A 71 5.74 0.69 -2.71
C LYS A 71 5.80 0.03 -1.33
N ASN A 72 4.74 -0.67 -0.95
CA ASN A 72 4.60 -1.31 0.36
C ASN A 72 5.03 -2.78 0.39
N LYS A 73 5.72 -3.27 -0.65
CA LYS A 73 6.17 -4.67 -0.75
C LYS A 73 7.11 -5.13 0.38
N HIS A 74 7.75 -4.17 1.06
CA HIS A 74 8.73 -4.41 2.11
C HIS A 74 8.08 -4.73 3.47
N VAL A 75 6.77 -4.49 3.61
CA VAL A 75 6.03 -4.74 4.86
C VAL A 75 5.84 -6.23 5.06
N GLN A 76 6.35 -6.76 6.19
CA GLN A 76 6.27 -8.18 6.52
C GLN A 76 5.25 -8.50 7.63
N ASP A 77 4.91 -7.53 8.49
CA ASP A 77 3.94 -7.74 9.57
C ASP A 77 2.51 -7.86 9.00
N ILE A 78 1.90 -9.02 9.23
CA ILE A 78 0.57 -9.39 8.74
C ILE A 78 -0.50 -8.38 9.21
N ARG A 79 -0.40 -7.85 10.43
CA ARG A 79 -1.40 -6.94 11.00
C ARG A 79 -1.37 -5.58 10.32
N VAL A 80 -0.17 -5.14 9.93
CA VAL A 80 0.00 -3.90 9.15
C VAL A 80 -0.56 -4.11 7.76
N VAL A 81 -0.28 -5.26 7.13
CA VAL A 81 -0.86 -5.61 5.82
C VAL A 81 -2.40 -5.61 5.88
N ASP A 82 -2.99 -6.24 6.90
CA ASP A 82 -4.45 -6.26 7.08
C ASP A 82 -5.03 -4.86 7.24
N ARG A 83 -4.38 -3.99 8.03
CA ARG A 83 -4.79 -2.60 8.18
C ARG A 83 -4.78 -1.88 6.82
N MET A 84 -3.70 -2.00 6.06
CA MET A 84 -3.57 -1.37 4.74
C MET A 84 -4.61 -1.88 3.74
N VAL A 85 -4.96 -3.16 3.84
CA VAL A 85 -6.03 -3.76 3.03
C VAL A 85 -7.38 -3.11 3.35
N GLU A 86 -7.71 -2.92 4.64
CA GLU A 86 -8.96 -2.27 5.04
C GLU A 86 -8.96 -0.76 4.71
N GLU A 87 -7.84 -0.06 4.87
CA GLU A 87 -7.67 1.33 4.41
C GLU A 87 -7.91 1.44 2.89
N THR A 88 -7.40 0.49 2.11
CA THR A 88 -7.62 0.47 0.66
C THR A 88 -9.09 0.25 0.30
N LYS A 89 -9.81 -0.62 1.02
CA LYS A 89 -11.26 -0.79 0.84
C LYS A 89 -12.01 0.51 1.17
N GLN A 90 -11.62 1.21 2.23
CA GLN A 90 -12.21 2.50 2.56
C GLN A 90 -11.97 3.52 1.43
N HIS A 91 -10.78 3.57 0.85
CA HIS A 91 -10.51 4.42 -0.32
C HIS A 91 -11.38 4.03 -1.53
N ILE A 92 -11.58 2.73 -1.79
CA ILE A 92 -12.47 2.25 -2.86
C ILE A 92 -13.91 2.75 -2.64
N VAL A 93 -14.41 2.69 -1.41
CA VAL A 93 -15.74 3.22 -1.04
C VAL A 93 -15.79 4.73 -1.27
N ASN A 94 -14.81 5.48 -0.77
CA ASN A 94 -14.76 6.94 -0.92
C ASN A 94 -14.71 7.37 -2.39
N ILE A 95 -13.99 6.64 -3.24
CA ILE A 95 -13.94 6.88 -4.69
C ILE A 95 -15.29 6.51 -5.35
N ARG A 96 -15.87 5.37 -4.98
CA ARG A 96 -17.12 4.87 -5.58
C ARG A 96 -18.30 5.81 -5.33
N TYR A 97 -18.37 6.39 -4.13
CA TYR A 97 -19.43 7.32 -3.72
C TYR A 97 -19.05 8.79 -3.88
N ALA A 98 -17.93 9.10 -4.55
CA ALA A 98 -17.45 10.46 -4.77
C ALA A 98 -17.30 11.30 -3.49
N PHE A 99 -16.94 10.68 -2.37
CA PHE A 99 -16.59 11.38 -1.12
C PHE A 99 -15.24 12.09 -1.22
N TYR A 100 -14.38 11.70 -2.16
CA TYR A 100 -13.16 12.44 -2.49
C TYR A 100 -13.34 13.36 -3.69
N ASN A 101 -12.81 14.58 -3.55
CA ASN A 101 -12.66 15.54 -4.65
C ASN A 101 -11.62 15.04 -5.68
N PRO A 102 -11.85 15.19 -7.00
CA PRO A 102 -10.85 15.03 -8.05
C PRO A 102 -9.43 15.49 -7.71
N ASP A 103 -9.25 16.73 -7.23
CA ASP A 103 -7.93 17.29 -6.92
C ASP A 103 -7.22 16.54 -5.79
N HIS A 104 -7.98 16.10 -4.78
CA HIS A 104 -7.45 15.33 -3.67
C HIS A 104 -6.87 14.00 -4.17
N VAL A 105 -7.61 13.31 -5.03
CA VAL A 105 -7.18 12.00 -5.55
C VAL A 105 -6.01 12.13 -6.51
N ARG A 106 -6.01 13.16 -7.36
CA ARG A 106 -4.89 13.48 -8.25
C ARG A 106 -3.61 13.71 -7.45
N ASN A 107 -3.69 14.54 -6.40
CA ASN A 107 -2.56 14.78 -5.51
C ASN A 107 -2.10 13.52 -4.75
N MET A 108 -3.01 12.64 -4.33
CA MET A 108 -2.65 11.36 -3.69
C MET A 108 -1.85 10.44 -4.61
N LEU A 109 -2.21 10.36 -5.90
CA LEU A 109 -1.60 9.43 -6.85
C LEU A 109 -0.33 9.96 -7.50
N PHE A 110 -0.35 11.21 -7.97
CA PHE A 110 0.71 11.77 -8.83
C PHE A 110 1.64 12.74 -8.12
N ARG A 111 1.16 13.45 -7.07
CA ARG A 111 1.94 14.48 -6.33
C ARG A 111 2.62 15.51 -7.24
N GLU A 112 1.94 15.94 -8.30
CA GLU A 112 2.50 16.81 -9.36
C GLU A 112 3.02 18.15 -8.83
N ASN A 113 2.41 18.67 -7.77
CA ASN A 113 2.75 19.97 -7.17
C ASN A 113 3.90 19.91 -6.15
N VAL A 114 4.51 18.74 -5.95
CA VAL A 114 5.60 18.56 -4.99
C VAL A 114 6.89 18.34 -5.76
N GLU A 115 7.79 19.33 -5.71
CA GLU A 115 9.13 19.16 -6.27
C GLU A 115 9.81 17.94 -5.65
N PRO A 116 10.43 17.06 -6.46
CA PRO A 116 11.09 15.89 -5.93
C PRO A 116 12.19 16.33 -4.98
N LYS A 117 12.22 15.74 -3.77
CA LYS A 117 13.29 16.03 -2.81
C LYS A 117 14.63 15.69 -3.46
N SER A 118 15.58 16.61 -3.37
CA SER A 118 16.96 16.45 -3.80
C SER A 118 17.54 15.19 -3.18
N LYS A 119 18.00 14.27 -4.03
CA LYS A 119 18.54 12.98 -3.61
C LYS A 119 20.04 13.05 -3.34
N ASP A 120 20.73 13.97 -4.00
CA ASP A 120 22.17 14.12 -3.93
C ASP A 120 22.56 15.24 -2.97
N PHE A 121 23.73 15.10 -2.34
CA PHE A 121 24.30 16.09 -1.43
C PHE A 121 24.42 17.46 -2.10
N LEU A 122 24.98 17.53 -3.32
CA LEU A 122 25.15 18.80 -4.02
C LEU A 122 23.82 19.48 -4.31
N SER A 123 22.79 18.73 -4.72
CA SER A 123 21.46 19.29 -4.94
C SER A 123 20.81 19.79 -3.64
N ASN A 124 21.00 19.11 -2.50
CA ASN A 124 20.55 19.59 -1.19
C ASN A 124 21.30 20.86 -0.79
N PHE A 125 22.62 20.86 -0.96
CA PHE A 125 23.50 22.00 -0.68
C PHE A 125 23.08 23.25 -1.47
N PHE A 126 22.89 23.14 -2.80
CA PHE A 126 22.43 24.26 -3.62
C PHE A 126 21.01 24.72 -3.30
N SER A 127 20.14 23.83 -2.82
CA SER A 127 18.78 24.18 -2.42
C SER A 127 18.69 24.92 -1.07
N GLY A 128 19.79 25.01 -0.31
CA GLY A 128 19.84 25.65 1.00
C GLY A 128 19.01 24.94 2.09
N LYS A 129 18.48 23.75 1.79
CA LYS A 129 17.74 22.91 2.74
C LYS A 129 18.75 21.98 3.41
N GLN A 130 18.95 22.12 4.72
CA GLN A 130 19.74 21.19 5.54
C GLN A 130 19.14 19.79 5.52
#